data_AF-A0A7W6RKF7-F1
#
_entry.id   AF-A0A7W6RKF7-F1
#
_cell.length_a   1.000
_cell.length_b   1.000
_cell.length_c   1.000
_cell.angle_alpha   90.00
_cell.angle_beta   90.00
_cell.angle_gamma   90.00
#
_symmetry.space_group_name_H-M   'P 1'
#
loop_
_entity.id
_entity.type
_entity.pdbx_description
1 polymer ?
#
loop_
_entity_poly.entity_id
_entity_poly.type
_entity_poly.pdbx_seq_one_letter_code
_entity_poly.pdbx_strand_id
1 'polypeptide(L)'
;MDIAEAGTYSKVTKTLKTSEEMLREARVQFSVLKALAAADDETRSEALSRIAGGATLGSRDISAIRAERRKGKQTFAEQSVKASFRSSANSARRRAADAVREVDKGAAELLALLHTYRPKRMTDEQRVDAHAGIQAAAAALLPAFVTAYGRHDLPLADVLKLPQRASERHLALAYASIGALAEGRFGGDYQSALDNSSLETQWVTHFQECIQPVTSAVAPITYDIVPEEPARLKRLPTQKLTVVELCAGAGGMSLGLETAGFHPLALFEFDKHAAATLRLNRPLWNVVEGDIRQVDFKSYRKEGVDLVVGGPPCQPYSVDGKGLGKDDDRDLLLECARAVDEIRPASFVFENVAGVLNARHADHVGNFLKRFRKSGYSVQIVRMDAEDYGLAQERTRILFVGMRRDAMAAFRAPPTFPEWRSNLGDVLEDLMAANGWEGAKAWAEARRNQIVIRNGVEKRGALASTIVGRKGGSREKEATRWAAKGIDIATVADAAPTQEQADKAGAGFLPQLTLRMRARLQGVPDNWDFVGGKDSTARQVGNAVPPVIGKSIGLAVRSALAGKNFDYSIMLREPFEQQGILYIDAPPPLQHRGIDERSSALPCPPSPTAPCSANWLSKNVGHGRS
;
A
#
# COMPACT_ATOMS: atom_id res chain seq x y z
N MET A 1 7.71 2.08 2.81
CA MET A 1 9.03 2.29 3.45
C MET A 1 10.05 2.37 2.33
N ASP A 2 10.48 3.59 2.00
CA ASP A 2 11.35 3.89 0.85
C ASP A 2 12.82 3.46 1.12
N ILE A 3 13.67 3.41 0.08
CA ILE A 3 15.11 3.08 0.12
C ILE A 3 15.84 3.88 1.23
N ALA A 4 15.41 5.10 1.49
CA ALA A 4 15.93 5.97 2.54
C ALA A 4 15.74 5.39 3.96
N GLU A 5 14.67 4.66 4.21
CA GLU A 5 14.32 4.19 5.55
C GLU A 5 15.09 2.93 5.95
N ALA A 6 15.31 1.97 5.04
CA ALA A 6 16.17 0.80 5.31
C ALA A 6 17.64 1.20 5.57
N GLY A 7 18.14 2.22 4.85
CA GLY A 7 19.44 2.83 5.13
C GLY A 7 19.47 3.54 6.48
N THR A 8 18.35 4.17 6.86
CA THR A 8 18.19 4.80 8.18
C THR A 8 18.28 3.77 9.31
N TYR A 9 17.65 2.59 9.19
CA TYR A 9 17.76 1.52 10.20
C TYR A 9 19.19 1.01 10.40
N SER A 10 19.93 0.80 9.31
CA SER A 10 21.35 0.42 9.38
C SER A 10 22.23 1.52 9.97
N LYS A 11 21.87 2.80 9.75
CA LYS A 11 22.61 3.94 10.28
C LYS A 11 22.36 4.14 11.77
N VAL A 12 21.12 3.94 12.23
CA VAL A 12 20.74 3.98 13.65
C VAL A 12 21.55 2.95 14.44
N THR A 13 21.57 1.70 13.98
CA THR A 13 22.31 0.61 14.62
C THR A 13 23.83 0.82 14.63
N LYS A 14 24.39 1.44 13.59
CA LYS A 14 25.83 1.74 13.54
C LYS A 14 26.22 2.94 14.43
N THR A 15 25.44 4.02 14.39
CA THR A 15 25.79 5.30 15.02
C THR A 15 25.43 5.36 16.51
N LEU A 16 24.39 4.65 16.95
CA LEU A 16 23.91 4.69 18.35
C LEU A 16 24.27 3.44 19.16
N LYS A 17 25.15 2.58 18.63
CA LYS A 17 25.51 1.29 19.24
C LYS A 17 25.96 1.40 20.70
N THR A 18 26.68 2.46 21.05
CA THR A 18 27.21 2.69 22.41
C THR A 18 26.19 3.29 23.39
N SER A 19 25.00 3.65 22.92
CA SER A 19 23.95 4.30 23.72
C SER A 19 22.63 3.52 23.68
N GLU A 20 22.64 2.31 23.13
CA GLU A 20 21.46 1.50 22.83
C GLU A 20 20.69 1.10 24.10
N GLU A 21 21.40 0.70 25.15
CA GLU A 21 20.80 0.28 26.43
C GLU A 21 20.09 1.44 27.14
N MET A 22 20.75 2.60 27.24
CA MET A 22 20.17 3.82 27.81
C MET A 22 18.94 4.31 27.02
N LEU A 23 19.00 4.31 25.68
CA LEU A 23 17.87 4.72 24.84
C LEU A 23 16.68 3.76 24.95
N ARG A 24 16.95 2.47 25.23
CA ARG A 24 15.93 1.45 25.47
C ARG A 24 15.26 1.62 26.82
N GLU A 25 16.02 1.91 27.88
CA GLU A 25 15.49 2.22 29.21
C GLU A 25 14.64 3.49 29.22
N ALA A 26 15.08 4.52 28.49
CA ALA A 26 14.35 5.78 28.31
C ALA A 26 13.13 5.68 27.37
N ARG A 27 12.83 4.49 26.81
CA ARG A 27 11.68 4.22 25.92
C ARG A 27 11.54 5.22 24.75
N VAL A 28 12.66 5.58 24.13
CA VAL A 28 12.71 6.61 23.09
C VAL A 28 12.01 6.16 21.80
N GLN A 29 11.17 7.02 21.22
CA GLN A 29 10.45 6.73 19.97
C GLN A 29 11.38 6.67 18.75
N PHE A 30 11.02 5.87 17.74
CA PHE A 30 11.84 5.69 16.53
C PHE A 30 12.10 6.98 15.74
N SER A 31 11.16 7.92 15.74
CA SER A 31 11.31 9.25 15.15
C SER A 31 12.48 10.04 15.74
N VAL A 32 12.77 9.84 17.03
CA VAL A 32 13.86 10.47 17.77
C VAL A 32 15.19 9.75 17.49
N LEU A 33 15.18 8.41 17.42
CA LEU A 33 16.34 7.62 17.01
C LEU A 33 16.83 8.01 15.60
N LYS A 34 15.88 8.22 14.67
CA LYS A 34 16.17 8.73 13.31
C LYS A 34 16.78 10.12 13.34
N ALA A 35 16.28 11.02 14.19
CA ALA A 35 16.82 12.36 14.34
C ALA A 35 18.24 12.34 14.95
N LEU A 36 18.48 11.52 15.97
CA LEU A 36 19.79 11.34 16.60
C LEU A 36 20.83 10.75 15.63
N ALA A 37 20.46 9.73 14.85
CA ALA A 37 21.34 9.11 13.86
C ALA A 37 21.66 10.04 12.66
N ALA A 38 20.86 11.09 12.45
CA ALA A 38 21.05 12.09 11.38
C ALA A 38 21.73 13.38 11.85
N ALA A 39 21.76 13.66 13.16
CA ALA A 39 22.41 14.84 13.74
C ALA A 39 23.94 14.78 13.59
N ASP A 40 24.63 15.93 13.65
CA ASP A 40 26.10 15.99 13.82
C ASP A 40 26.51 15.55 15.24
N ASP A 41 27.80 15.23 15.42
CA ASP A 41 28.30 14.60 16.65
C ASP A 41 28.12 15.46 17.90
N GLU A 42 28.26 16.79 17.77
CA GLU A 42 28.02 17.75 18.83
C GLU A 42 26.54 17.80 19.25
N THR A 43 25.63 17.92 18.27
CA THR A 43 24.17 17.93 18.51
C THR A 43 23.71 16.60 19.11
N ARG A 44 24.27 15.47 18.64
CA ARG A 44 23.94 14.13 19.12
C ARG A 44 24.40 13.92 20.56
N SER A 45 25.62 14.35 20.90
CA SER A 45 26.17 14.18 22.25
C SER A 45 25.39 14.97 23.29
N GLU A 46 25.00 16.20 22.95
CA GLU A 46 24.15 17.05 23.80
C GLU A 46 22.76 16.42 24.03
N ALA A 47 22.13 15.93 22.96
CA ALA A 47 20.83 15.29 23.08
C ALA A 47 20.88 13.98 23.89
N LEU A 48 21.92 13.16 23.72
CA LEU A 48 22.12 11.94 24.51
C LEU A 48 22.39 12.25 25.98
N SER A 49 23.14 13.30 26.29
CA SER A 49 23.38 13.77 27.66
C SER A 49 22.09 14.18 28.37
N ARG A 50 21.22 14.93 27.68
CA ARG A 50 19.91 15.35 28.22
C ARG A 50 18.98 14.14 28.47
N ILE A 51 18.97 13.16 27.57
CA ILE A 51 18.19 11.93 27.74
C ILE A 51 18.72 11.11 28.93
N ALA A 52 20.05 10.99 29.07
CA ALA A 52 20.68 10.33 30.21
C ALA A 52 20.36 11.05 31.55
N GLY A 53 20.17 12.37 31.51
CA GLY A 53 19.67 13.18 32.64
C GLY A 53 18.15 13.08 32.90
N GLY A 54 17.43 12.21 32.19
CA GLY A 54 15.99 11.98 32.37
C GLY A 54 15.06 12.84 31.49
N ALA A 55 15.59 13.64 30.57
CA ALA A 55 14.77 14.46 29.69
C ALA A 55 14.07 13.61 28.60
N THR A 56 12.77 13.87 28.42
CA THR A 56 12.02 13.31 27.28
C THR A 56 12.13 14.24 26.09
N LEU A 57 12.78 13.80 25.00
CA LEU A 57 13.00 14.61 23.80
C LEU A 57 12.22 14.07 22.60
N GLY A 58 11.64 14.97 21.81
CA GLY A 58 11.06 14.72 20.50
C GLY A 58 12.01 15.10 19.34
N SER A 59 11.63 14.77 18.11
CA SER A 59 12.42 15.07 16.90
C SER A 59 12.59 16.58 16.63
N ARG A 60 11.65 17.40 17.12
CA ARG A 60 11.72 18.86 17.05
C ARG A 60 12.77 19.44 18.00
N ASP A 61 12.95 18.83 19.17
CA ASP A 61 13.93 19.28 20.16
C ASP A 61 15.36 19.06 19.66
N ILE A 62 15.60 17.94 18.97
CA ILE A 62 16.89 17.67 18.29
C ILE A 62 17.18 18.74 17.21
N SER A 63 16.16 19.19 16.50
CA SER A 63 16.30 20.26 15.50
C SER A 63 16.58 21.63 16.14
N ALA A 64 15.99 21.91 17.31
CA ALA A 64 16.21 23.13 18.06
C ALA A 64 17.65 23.21 18.60
N ILE A 65 18.15 22.13 19.21
CA ILE A 65 19.55 22.02 19.69
C ILE A 65 20.55 22.34 18.56
N ARG A 66 20.26 21.85 17.35
CA ARG A 66 21.08 22.10 16.17
C ARG A 66 21.07 23.57 15.72
N ALA A 67 19.91 24.21 15.77
CA ALA A 67 19.74 25.61 15.35
C ALA A 67 20.42 26.59 16.31
N GLU A 68 20.36 26.34 17.63
CA GLU A 68 21.04 27.14 18.64
C GLU A 68 22.56 27.13 18.46
N ARG A 69 23.16 25.95 18.25
CA ARG A 69 24.61 25.85 18.01
C ARG A 69 25.06 26.55 16.74
N ARG A 70 24.22 26.61 15.71
CA ARG A 70 24.55 27.31 14.45
C ARG A 70 24.60 28.83 14.61
N LYS A 71 23.81 29.40 15.53
CA LYS A 71 23.84 30.84 15.86
C LYS A 71 25.06 31.24 16.68
N GLY A 72 25.61 30.33 17.50
CA GLY A 72 26.78 30.60 18.33
C GLY A 72 28.13 30.61 17.60
N LYS A 73 28.19 30.25 16.30
CA LYS A 73 29.44 30.09 15.54
C LYS A 73 29.80 31.23 14.56
N GLN A 74 29.10 32.38 14.56
CA GLN A 74 29.38 33.49 13.62
C GLN A 74 30.12 34.67 14.27
N THR A 75 31.18 35.18 13.62
CA THR A 75 32.03 36.30 14.10
C THR A 75 31.65 37.65 13.49
N PHE A 76 31.95 38.72 14.22
CA PHE A 76 31.61 40.12 13.92
C PHE A 76 32.17 40.64 12.57
N ALA A 77 33.26 40.05 12.06
CA ALA A 77 33.84 40.39 10.75
C ALA A 77 32.92 39.97 9.57
N GLU A 78 32.11 38.92 9.72
CA GLU A 78 31.15 38.49 8.69
C GLU A 78 29.91 39.39 8.62
N GLN A 79 29.62 40.13 9.70
CA GLN A 79 28.53 41.10 9.75
C GLN A 79 28.90 42.44 9.09
N SER A 80 30.16 42.89 9.22
CA SER A 80 30.62 44.18 8.66
C SER A 80 30.90 44.15 7.15
N VAL A 81 31.28 43.00 6.56
CA VAL A 81 31.47 42.87 5.10
C VAL A 81 30.13 42.89 4.35
N LYS A 82 29.04 42.42 4.98
CA LYS A 82 27.68 42.47 4.40
C LYS A 82 27.05 43.87 4.46
N ALA A 83 27.58 44.76 5.29
CA ALA A 83 27.03 46.10 5.52
C ALA A 83 27.60 47.15 4.56
N SER A 84 28.85 47.01 4.07
CA SER A 84 29.47 48.03 3.19
C SER A 84 29.11 47.96 1.69
N PHE A 85 28.54 46.85 1.19
CA PHE A 85 28.15 46.77 -0.23
C PHE A 85 26.70 47.20 -0.49
N ARG A 86 25.90 47.42 0.57
CA ARG A 86 24.46 47.65 0.45
C ARG A 86 24.05 49.11 0.28
N SER A 87 24.86 50.10 0.65
CA SER A 87 24.40 51.50 0.58
C SER A 87 24.53 52.15 -0.81
N SER A 88 25.51 51.76 -1.64
CA SER A 88 25.68 52.35 -2.99
C SER A 88 24.99 51.56 -4.11
N ALA A 89 24.69 50.27 -3.89
CA ALA A 89 23.96 49.44 -4.84
C ALA A 89 22.43 49.58 -4.74
N ASN A 90 21.88 50.10 -3.64
CA ASN A 90 20.42 50.09 -3.41
C ASN A 90 19.64 51.12 -4.25
N SER A 91 20.26 52.18 -4.74
CA SER A 91 19.63 53.15 -5.67
C SER A 91 19.65 52.66 -7.14
N ALA A 92 20.60 51.79 -7.49
CA ALA A 92 20.65 51.09 -8.79
C ALA A 92 19.84 49.77 -8.79
N ARG A 93 19.83 49.04 -7.66
CA ARG A 93 19.02 47.84 -7.44
C ARG A 93 17.53 48.10 -7.42
N ARG A 94 17.05 49.28 -7.02
CA ARG A 94 15.60 49.58 -7.08
C ARG A 94 15.08 49.53 -8.51
N ARG A 95 15.75 50.19 -9.45
CA ARG A 95 15.41 50.14 -10.89
C ARG A 95 15.56 48.73 -11.49
N ALA A 96 16.64 48.02 -11.15
CA ALA A 96 16.84 46.64 -11.63
C ALA A 96 15.84 45.64 -10.99
N ALA A 97 15.46 45.80 -9.72
CA ALA A 97 14.51 44.92 -9.06
C ALA A 97 13.08 45.16 -9.53
N ASP A 98 12.70 46.41 -9.84
CA ASP A 98 11.41 46.72 -10.47
C ASP A 98 11.37 46.15 -11.89
N ALA A 99 12.43 46.36 -12.69
CA ALA A 99 12.51 45.79 -14.04
C ALA A 99 12.50 44.25 -14.03
N VAL A 100 13.23 43.60 -13.13
CA VAL A 100 13.21 42.13 -12.97
C VAL A 100 11.83 41.63 -12.54
N ARG A 101 11.11 42.36 -11.67
CA ARG A 101 9.74 42.01 -11.30
C ARG A 101 8.76 42.14 -12.45
N GLU A 102 8.91 43.16 -13.29
CA GLU A 102 8.10 43.30 -14.50
C GLU A 102 8.40 42.18 -15.51
N VAL A 103 9.66 41.73 -15.61
CA VAL A 103 10.01 40.56 -16.42
C VAL A 103 9.40 39.28 -15.85
N ASP A 104 9.49 39.04 -14.54
CA ASP A 104 8.87 37.88 -13.90
C ASP A 104 7.35 37.87 -14.12
N LYS A 105 6.69 39.02 -14.00
CA LYS A 105 5.24 39.17 -14.21
C LYS A 105 4.86 38.91 -15.67
N GLY A 106 5.51 39.58 -16.62
CA GLY A 106 5.21 39.42 -18.04
C GLY A 106 5.57 38.04 -18.57
N ALA A 107 6.64 37.41 -18.05
CA ALA A 107 6.96 36.02 -18.35
C ALA A 107 5.89 35.05 -17.83
N ALA A 108 5.36 35.26 -16.62
CA ALA A 108 4.28 34.43 -16.07
C ALA A 108 2.97 34.56 -16.88
N GLU A 109 2.62 35.79 -17.28
CA GLU A 109 1.46 36.07 -18.13
C GLU A 109 1.60 35.40 -19.51
N LEU A 110 2.76 35.55 -20.15
CA LEU A 110 3.03 34.93 -21.44
C LEU A 110 3.05 33.40 -21.36
N LEU A 111 3.62 32.82 -20.30
CA LEU A 111 3.56 31.38 -20.05
C LEU A 111 2.12 30.89 -19.90
N ALA A 112 1.23 31.66 -19.25
CA ALA A 112 -0.18 31.32 -19.14
C ALA A 112 -0.88 31.27 -20.51
N LEU A 113 -0.65 32.28 -21.35
CA LEU A 113 -1.21 32.34 -22.71
C LEU A 113 -0.70 31.22 -23.61
N LEU A 114 0.61 30.95 -23.58
CA LEU A 114 1.20 29.83 -24.31
C LEU A 114 0.68 28.47 -23.81
N HIS A 115 0.41 28.35 -22.51
CA HIS A 115 -0.13 27.14 -21.93
C HIS A 115 -1.57 26.86 -22.40
N THR A 116 -2.40 27.87 -22.64
CA THR A 116 -3.77 27.68 -23.14
C THR A 116 -3.85 27.55 -24.66
N TYR A 117 -2.81 27.95 -25.40
CA TYR A 117 -2.76 27.86 -26.86
C TYR A 117 -2.75 26.39 -27.36
N ARG A 118 -3.83 25.98 -28.02
CA ARG A 118 -4.05 24.61 -28.53
C ARG A 118 -4.58 24.65 -29.97
N PRO A 119 -3.71 24.91 -30.96
CA PRO A 119 -4.13 25.19 -32.34
C PRO A 119 -4.87 24.04 -33.02
N LYS A 120 -4.72 22.79 -32.55
CA LYS A 120 -5.48 21.63 -33.07
C LYS A 120 -6.88 21.48 -32.47
N ARG A 121 -7.22 22.21 -31.41
CA ARG A 121 -8.49 22.13 -30.66
C ARG A 121 -9.27 23.45 -30.66
N MET A 122 -8.79 24.45 -31.39
CA MET A 122 -9.36 25.80 -31.46
C MET A 122 -9.98 26.02 -32.84
N THR A 123 -11.07 26.80 -32.90
CA THR A 123 -11.62 27.31 -34.16
C THR A 123 -10.68 28.35 -34.78
N ASP A 124 -10.85 28.68 -36.06
CA ASP A 124 -10.01 29.67 -36.75
C ASP A 124 -10.00 31.03 -36.03
N GLU A 125 -11.17 31.51 -35.61
CA GLU A 125 -11.34 32.75 -34.84
C GLU A 125 -10.60 32.69 -33.49
N GLN A 126 -10.77 31.59 -32.73
CA GLN A 126 -10.07 31.39 -31.46
C GLN A 126 -8.54 31.30 -31.64
N ARG A 127 -8.07 30.75 -32.76
CA ARG A 127 -6.64 30.70 -33.07
C ARG A 127 -6.08 32.09 -33.35
N VAL A 128 -6.78 32.89 -34.15
CA VAL A 128 -6.38 34.27 -34.46
C VAL A 128 -6.32 35.11 -33.19
N ASP A 129 -7.34 35.05 -32.33
CA ASP A 129 -7.39 35.80 -31.08
C ASP A 129 -6.28 35.38 -30.10
N ALA A 130 -6.08 34.07 -29.92
CA ALA A 130 -5.05 33.56 -29.03
C ALA A 130 -3.63 33.89 -29.55
N HIS A 131 -3.43 33.85 -30.87
CA HIS A 131 -2.17 34.23 -31.51
C HIS A 131 -1.87 35.72 -31.32
N ALA A 132 -2.87 36.59 -31.55
CA ALA A 132 -2.74 38.02 -31.31
C ALA A 132 -2.45 38.34 -29.83
N GLY A 133 -3.11 37.63 -28.89
CA GLY A 133 -2.88 37.78 -27.45
C GLY A 133 -1.46 37.42 -27.01
N ILE A 134 -0.94 36.29 -27.49
CA ILE A 134 0.46 35.87 -27.23
C ILE A 134 1.45 36.87 -27.80
N GLN A 135 1.23 37.30 -29.05
CA GLN A 135 2.09 38.26 -29.71
C GLN A 135 2.14 39.59 -28.95
N ALA A 136 0.99 40.09 -28.51
CA ALA A 136 0.90 41.32 -27.74
C ALA A 136 1.61 41.21 -26.38
N ALA A 137 1.41 40.10 -25.65
CA ALA A 137 2.08 39.87 -24.37
C ALA A 137 3.60 39.75 -24.51
N ALA A 138 4.10 39.08 -25.55
CA ALA A 138 5.52 38.99 -25.83
C ALA A 138 6.12 40.35 -26.23
N ALA A 139 5.40 41.13 -27.05
CA ALA A 139 5.80 42.49 -27.42
C ALA A 139 5.86 43.44 -26.20
N ALA A 140 4.98 43.23 -25.21
CA ALA A 140 5.01 43.98 -23.95
C ALA A 140 6.15 43.54 -23.00
N LEU A 141 6.51 42.26 -23.01
CA LEU A 141 7.60 41.71 -22.18
C LEU A 141 8.99 42.13 -22.68
N LEU A 142 9.18 42.24 -23.99
CA LEU A 142 10.50 42.48 -24.59
C LEU A 142 11.21 43.75 -24.07
N PRO A 143 10.55 44.93 -23.97
CA PRO A 143 11.17 46.13 -23.41
C PRO A 143 11.55 45.99 -21.93
N ALA A 144 10.72 45.31 -21.13
CA ALA A 144 11.03 45.02 -19.73
C ALA A 144 12.25 44.12 -19.60
N PHE A 145 12.36 43.09 -20.47
CA PHE A 145 13.52 42.20 -20.51
C PHE A 145 14.80 42.95 -20.87
N VAL A 146 14.77 43.79 -21.90
CA VAL A 146 15.92 44.64 -22.29
C VAL A 146 16.31 45.59 -21.17
N THR A 147 15.34 46.16 -20.46
CA THR A 147 15.58 47.07 -19.32
C THR A 147 16.25 46.34 -18.15
N ALA A 148 15.86 45.10 -17.87
CA ALA A 148 16.39 44.30 -16.76
C ALA A 148 17.76 43.67 -17.07
N TYR A 149 17.95 43.16 -18.30
CA TYR A 149 19.06 42.27 -18.63
C TYR A 149 19.90 42.71 -19.84
N GLY A 150 19.56 43.84 -20.47
CA GLY A 150 20.21 44.31 -21.69
C GLY A 150 19.73 43.60 -22.96
N ARG A 151 20.21 44.06 -24.11
CA ARG A 151 19.97 43.40 -25.41
C ARG A 151 20.95 42.25 -25.61
N HIS A 152 20.49 41.17 -26.25
CA HIS A 152 21.28 39.98 -26.55
C HIS A 152 21.09 39.59 -28.02
N ASP A 153 21.56 40.42 -28.94
CA ASP A 153 21.33 40.30 -30.40
C ASP A 153 22.22 39.25 -31.10
N LEU A 154 22.83 38.31 -30.38
CA LEU A 154 23.68 37.28 -30.98
C LEU A 154 22.85 36.35 -31.89
N PRO A 155 23.32 36.01 -33.10
CA PRO A 155 22.66 35.02 -33.94
C PRO A 155 22.46 33.70 -33.19
N LEU A 156 21.28 33.08 -33.32
CA LEU A 156 20.94 31.85 -32.58
C LEU A 156 21.98 30.73 -32.79
N ALA A 157 22.54 30.63 -33.99
CA ALA A 157 23.60 29.68 -34.32
C ALA A 157 24.87 29.85 -33.47
N ASP A 158 25.18 31.07 -33.04
CA ASP A 158 26.33 31.38 -32.19
C ASP A 158 26.00 31.22 -30.71
N VAL A 159 24.77 31.57 -30.31
CA VAL A 159 24.25 31.30 -28.95
C VAL A 159 24.29 29.80 -28.63
N LEU A 160 23.95 28.95 -29.60
CA LEU A 160 23.96 27.49 -29.41
C LEU A 160 25.37 26.88 -29.29
N LYS A 161 26.42 27.59 -29.70
CA LYS A 161 27.82 27.19 -29.50
C LYS A 161 28.33 27.50 -28.08
N LEU A 162 27.66 28.38 -27.34
CA LEU A 162 28.02 28.70 -25.96
C LEU A 162 27.83 27.49 -25.04
N PRO A 163 28.63 27.31 -23.97
CA PRO A 163 28.44 26.21 -23.02
C PRO A 163 27.03 26.21 -22.40
N GLN A 164 26.43 25.03 -22.19
CA GLN A 164 25.07 24.93 -21.63
C GLN A 164 24.90 25.61 -20.26
N ARG A 165 25.97 25.75 -19.47
CA ARG A 165 25.92 26.39 -18.15
C ARG A 165 26.19 27.90 -18.18
N ALA A 166 26.48 28.50 -19.34
CA ALA A 166 26.81 29.91 -19.44
C ALA A 166 25.55 30.78 -19.27
N SER A 167 25.59 31.76 -18.36
CA SER A 167 24.47 32.69 -18.13
C SER A 167 24.09 33.48 -19.40
N GLU A 168 25.10 33.85 -20.20
CA GLU A 168 24.92 34.53 -21.48
C GLU A 168 24.12 33.71 -22.49
N ARG A 169 24.31 32.39 -22.52
CA ARG A 169 23.52 31.47 -23.35
C ARG A 169 22.03 31.54 -22.97
N HIS A 170 21.73 31.50 -21.67
CA HIS A 170 20.35 31.53 -21.20
C HIS A 170 19.67 32.87 -21.47
N LEU A 171 20.38 33.99 -21.25
CA LEU A 171 19.87 35.33 -21.52
C LEU A 171 19.59 35.55 -23.02
N ALA A 172 20.49 35.09 -23.89
CA ALA A 172 20.31 35.22 -25.34
C ALA A 172 19.19 34.31 -25.88
N LEU A 173 19.03 33.09 -25.35
CA LEU A 173 17.91 32.21 -25.70
C LEU A 173 16.57 32.80 -25.24
N ALA A 174 16.50 33.35 -24.03
CA ALA A 174 15.31 34.04 -23.53
C ALA A 174 14.95 35.23 -24.43
N TYR A 175 15.91 36.11 -24.71
CA TYR A 175 15.72 37.28 -25.58
C TYR A 175 15.21 36.88 -26.98
N ALA A 176 15.85 35.91 -27.62
CA ALA A 176 15.44 35.41 -28.93
C ALA A 176 14.03 34.79 -28.92
N SER A 177 13.68 34.05 -27.86
CA SER A 177 12.35 33.43 -27.72
C SER A 177 11.23 34.46 -27.52
N ILE A 178 11.46 35.51 -26.74
CA ILE A 178 10.50 36.61 -26.56
C ILE A 178 10.33 37.35 -27.88
N GLY A 179 11.43 37.66 -28.59
CA GLY A 179 11.39 38.31 -29.90
C GLY A 179 10.62 37.51 -30.95
N ALA A 180 10.83 36.20 -31.03
CA ALA A 180 10.10 35.33 -31.94
C ALA A 180 8.59 35.33 -31.69
N LEU A 181 8.17 35.29 -30.43
CA LEU A 181 6.76 35.38 -30.06
C LEU A 181 6.17 36.77 -30.37
N ALA A 182 6.91 37.85 -30.11
CA ALA A 182 6.50 39.22 -30.42
C ALA A 182 6.35 39.48 -31.93
N GLU A 183 7.14 38.80 -32.75
CA GLU A 183 7.04 38.82 -34.22
C GLU A 183 5.95 37.89 -34.77
N GLY A 184 5.25 37.14 -33.90
CA GLY A 184 4.19 36.22 -34.31
C GLY A 184 4.71 34.90 -34.91
N ARG A 185 6.00 34.58 -34.76
CA ARG A 185 6.65 33.39 -35.34
C ARG A 185 6.51 32.15 -34.46
N PHE A 186 5.28 31.66 -34.28
CA PHE A 186 4.97 30.46 -33.50
C PHE A 186 3.73 29.72 -34.03
N GLY A 187 3.58 28.44 -33.68
CA GLY A 187 2.46 27.60 -34.12
C GLY A 187 2.63 27.05 -35.55
N GLY A 188 2.12 25.84 -35.77
CA GLY A 188 2.13 24.93 -36.95
C GLY A 188 2.88 25.27 -38.25
N ASP A 189 2.86 26.51 -38.73
CA ASP A 189 3.52 26.97 -39.96
C ASP A 189 4.89 27.63 -39.71
N TYR A 190 5.26 27.85 -38.43
CA TYR A 190 6.48 28.54 -38.02
C TYR A 190 7.36 27.64 -37.14
N GLN A 191 8.60 27.42 -37.59
CA GLN A 191 9.61 26.53 -36.98
C GLN A 191 10.24 27.07 -35.68
N SER A 192 9.53 27.84 -34.86
CA SER A 192 10.09 28.37 -33.60
C SER A 192 9.06 28.58 -32.48
N ALA A 193 9.53 28.53 -31.23
CA ALA A 193 8.85 28.73 -29.95
C ALA A 193 7.82 27.66 -29.49
N LEU A 194 7.03 27.06 -30.39
CA LEU A 194 5.91 26.16 -30.02
C LEU A 194 5.73 24.90 -30.89
N ASP A 195 6.65 24.59 -31.79
CA ASP A 195 6.54 23.39 -32.63
C ASP A 195 6.99 22.14 -31.85
N ASN A 196 6.02 21.35 -31.39
CA ASN A 196 6.24 20.10 -30.66
C ASN A 196 6.09 18.86 -31.57
N SER A 197 6.18 19.03 -32.90
CA SER A 197 5.79 18.00 -33.87
C SER A 197 6.93 17.11 -34.39
N SER A 198 8.20 17.36 -34.05
CA SER A 198 9.28 16.43 -34.40
C SER A 198 10.36 16.32 -33.32
N LEU A 199 10.51 15.13 -32.75
CA LEU A 199 11.62 14.74 -31.88
C LEU A 199 12.97 14.64 -32.64
N GLU A 200 13.01 14.95 -33.94
CA GLU A 200 14.20 14.80 -34.79
C GLU A 200 14.66 16.08 -35.52
N THR A 201 14.06 17.25 -35.30
CA THR A 201 14.55 18.50 -35.93
C THR A 201 15.07 19.50 -34.89
N GLN A 202 16.40 19.56 -34.76
CA GLN A 202 17.13 20.43 -33.85
C GLN A 202 17.16 21.90 -34.31
N TRP A 203 16.21 22.75 -33.88
CA TRP A 203 16.46 24.19 -33.63
C TRP A 203 15.61 24.65 -32.44
N VAL A 204 16.13 24.38 -31.23
CA VAL A 204 15.43 24.46 -29.93
C VAL A 204 15.00 25.88 -29.58
N THR A 205 13.70 26.11 -29.44
CA THR A 205 13.15 27.13 -28.52
C THR A 205 11.80 26.65 -27.98
N HIS A 206 11.79 26.02 -26.81
CA HIS A 206 10.56 25.96 -26.00
C HIS A 206 10.61 27.15 -25.04
N PHE A 207 9.70 28.11 -25.17
CA PHE A 207 9.77 29.39 -24.40
C PHE A 207 9.98 29.17 -22.90
N GLN A 208 9.32 28.17 -22.32
CA GLN A 208 9.49 27.79 -20.92
C GLN A 208 10.94 27.42 -20.55
N GLU A 209 11.62 26.64 -21.39
CA GLU A 209 13.02 26.25 -21.17
C GLU A 209 13.97 27.45 -21.27
N CYS A 210 13.66 28.40 -22.15
CA CYS A 210 14.47 29.60 -22.33
C CYS A 210 14.29 30.61 -21.19
N ILE A 211 13.07 30.77 -20.67
CA ILE A 211 12.74 31.82 -19.69
C ILE A 211 13.00 31.38 -18.23
N GLN A 212 12.92 30.07 -17.93
CA GLN A 212 13.07 29.53 -16.58
C GLN A 212 14.45 29.76 -15.93
N PRO A 213 15.59 29.71 -16.65
CA PRO A 213 16.89 29.98 -16.04
C PRO A 213 17.12 31.45 -15.66
N VAL A 214 16.29 32.38 -16.17
CA VAL A 214 16.48 33.83 -16.04
C VAL A 214 15.32 34.55 -15.36
N THR A 215 14.26 33.83 -14.98
CA THR A 215 13.08 34.36 -14.28
C THR A 215 12.66 33.43 -13.15
N SER A 216 11.97 33.97 -12.15
CA SER A 216 11.25 33.16 -11.15
C SER A 216 9.83 32.82 -11.62
N ALA A 217 9.47 33.22 -12.85
CA ALA A 217 8.18 32.95 -13.44
C ALA A 217 8.00 31.45 -13.64
N VAL A 218 7.03 30.89 -12.94
CA VAL A 218 6.57 29.52 -13.15
C VAL A 218 5.30 29.64 -13.97
N ALA A 219 5.17 28.86 -15.04
CA ALA A 219 3.88 28.72 -15.72
C ALA A 219 2.83 28.39 -14.65
N PRO A 220 1.68 29.07 -14.62
CA PRO A 220 0.64 28.69 -13.68
C PRO A 220 0.37 27.20 -13.88
N ILE A 221 0.49 26.43 -12.81
CA ILE A 221 -0.02 25.06 -12.76
C ILE A 221 -1.54 25.19 -12.83
N THR A 222 -2.04 25.42 -14.04
CA THR A 222 -3.44 25.17 -14.36
C THR A 222 -3.52 23.65 -14.42
N TYR A 223 -4.17 23.10 -13.41
CA TYR A 223 -4.57 21.69 -13.33
C TYR A 223 -5.62 21.36 -14.42
N ASP A 224 -5.39 21.75 -15.67
CA ASP A 224 -6.26 21.45 -16.82
C ASP A 224 -5.59 20.49 -17.81
N ILE A 225 -4.60 19.75 -17.31
CA ILE A 225 -4.64 18.31 -17.46
C ILE A 225 -4.92 17.79 -16.04
N VAL A 226 -6.19 17.79 -15.62
CA VAL A 226 -6.67 16.56 -15.01
C VAL A 226 -6.49 15.58 -16.18
N PRO A 227 -5.50 14.67 -16.17
CA PRO A 227 -5.65 13.50 -17.03
C PRO A 227 -7.03 13.02 -16.62
N GLU A 228 -8.03 12.96 -17.52
CA GLU A 228 -9.31 12.34 -17.18
C GLU A 228 -8.94 11.15 -16.33
N GLU A 229 -9.26 11.21 -15.01
CA GLU A 229 -8.71 10.24 -14.09
C GLU A 229 -9.04 8.90 -14.73
N PRO A 230 -8.05 8.08 -15.13
CA PRO A 230 -8.28 7.01 -16.09
C PRO A 230 -9.50 6.26 -15.61
N ALA A 231 -10.58 6.28 -16.42
CA ALA A 231 -11.92 6.04 -15.91
C ALA A 231 -11.91 4.84 -14.98
N ARG A 232 -12.24 5.07 -13.70
CA ARG A 232 -12.11 4.04 -12.68
C ARG A 232 -13.03 2.89 -13.05
N LEU A 233 -12.44 1.72 -13.26
CA LEU A 233 -13.17 0.53 -13.65
C LEU A 233 -14.11 0.13 -12.53
N LYS A 234 -15.38 -0.06 -12.90
CA LYS A 234 -16.45 -0.53 -12.01
C LYS A 234 -16.67 -2.04 -12.09
N ARG A 235 -15.89 -2.73 -12.94
CA ARG A 235 -15.91 -4.18 -13.14
C ARG A 235 -14.51 -4.68 -13.45
N LEU A 236 -14.25 -5.96 -13.19
CA LEU A 236 -12.97 -6.58 -13.53
C LEU A 236 -12.80 -6.71 -15.06
N PRO A 237 -11.58 -6.48 -15.59
CA PRO A 237 -11.23 -6.91 -16.94
C PRO A 237 -11.28 -8.43 -17.06
N THR A 238 -11.52 -8.93 -18.28
CA THR A 238 -11.60 -10.38 -18.57
C THR A 238 -10.28 -11.11 -18.36
N GLN A 239 -9.14 -10.41 -18.47
CA GLN A 239 -7.82 -10.97 -18.19
C GLN A 239 -7.72 -11.37 -16.72
N LYS A 240 -7.47 -12.64 -16.44
CA LYS A 240 -7.13 -13.12 -15.09
C LYS A 240 -5.62 -12.99 -14.87
N LEU A 241 -5.24 -12.67 -13.64
CA LEU A 241 -3.84 -12.74 -13.18
C LEU A 241 -3.65 -14.02 -12.37
N THR A 242 -2.45 -14.56 -12.32
CA THR A 242 -2.13 -15.80 -11.61
C THR A 242 -1.64 -15.52 -10.19
N VAL A 243 -1.98 -16.40 -9.25
CA VAL A 243 -1.50 -16.30 -7.87
C VAL A 243 -1.04 -17.66 -7.32
N VAL A 244 0.05 -17.64 -6.55
CA VAL A 244 0.45 -18.74 -5.66
C VAL A 244 0.31 -18.26 -4.21
N GLU A 245 -0.42 -19.00 -3.40
CA GLU A 245 -0.64 -18.66 -1.99
C GLU A 245 0.06 -19.63 -1.05
N LEU A 246 0.81 -19.09 -0.08
CA LEU A 246 1.50 -19.82 0.97
C LEU A 246 0.76 -19.66 2.30
N CYS A 247 0.59 -20.75 3.04
CA CYS A 247 -0.16 -20.74 4.31
C CYS A 247 -1.59 -20.21 4.11
N ALA A 248 -2.32 -20.79 3.16
CA ALA A 248 -3.63 -20.31 2.70
C ALA A 248 -4.72 -20.30 3.81
N GLY A 249 -4.54 -21.11 4.85
CA GLY A 249 -5.48 -21.27 5.93
C GLY A 249 -6.85 -21.68 5.40
N ALA A 250 -7.89 -21.03 5.91
CA ALA A 250 -9.27 -21.31 5.50
C ALA A 250 -9.69 -20.60 4.19
N GLY A 251 -8.78 -19.89 3.51
CA GLY A 251 -9.03 -19.29 2.21
C GLY A 251 -9.56 -17.86 2.22
N GLY A 252 -9.46 -17.14 3.34
CA GLY A 252 -9.94 -15.76 3.42
C GLY A 252 -9.22 -14.82 2.45
N MET A 253 -7.89 -14.86 2.40
CA MET A 253 -7.08 -14.11 1.41
C MET A 253 -7.38 -14.60 -0.01
N SER A 254 -7.40 -15.91 -0.23
CA SER A 254 -7.70 -16.55 -1.52
C SER A 254 -9.03 -16.10 -2.12
N LEU A 255 -10.08 -16.08 -1.31
CA LEU A 255 -11.42 -15.65 -1.71
C LEU A 255 -11.42 -14.17 -2.11
N GLY A 256 -10.74 -13.33 -1.33
CA GLY A 256 -10.55 -11.92 -1.68
C GLY A 256 -9.85 -11.74 -3.02
N LEU A 257 -8.75 -12.46 -3.25
CA LEU A 257 -7.96 -12.39 -4.48
C LEU A 257 -8.71 -12.94 -5.69
N GLU A 258 -9.46 -14.03 -5.55
CA GLU A 258 -10.37 -14.57 -6.58
C GLU A 258 -11.31 -13.46 -7.08
N THR A 259 -11.94 -12.74 -6.16
CA THR A 259 -12.86 -11.62 -6.48
C THR A 259 -12.16 -10.33 -6.93
N ALA A 260 -10.83 -10.26 -6.86
CA ALA A 260 -10.02 -9.21 -7.48
C ALA A 260 -9.49 -9.62 -8.88
N GLY A 261 -9.93 -10.79 -9.39
CA GLY A 261 -9.56 -11.30 -10.71
C GLY A 261 -8.23 -12.04 -10.73
N PHE A 262 -7.78 -12.55 -9.58
CA PHE A 262 -6.66 -13.51 -9.52
C PHE A 262 -7.17 -14.94 -9.58
N HIS A 263 -6.34 -15.81 -10.13
CA HIS A 263 -6.63 -17.21 -10.31
C HIS A 263 -5.52 -18.03 -9.62
N PRO A 264 -5.87 -18.88 -8.64
CA PRO A 264 -4.87 -19.59 -7.87
C PRO A 264 -4.30 -20.77 -8.65
N LEU A 265 -3.00 -20.73 -8.94
CA LEU A 265 -2.25 -21.85 -9.50
C LEU A 265 -1.99 -22.93 -8.44
N ALA A 266 -1.74 -22.51 -7.20
CA ALA A 266 -1.57 -23.40 -6.05
C ALA A 266 -1.84 -22.65 -4.74
N LEU A 267 -2.51 -23.33 -3.82
CA LEU A 267 -2.69 -22.89 -2.44
C LEU A 267 -2.02 -23.91 -1.51
N PHE A 268 -0.92 -23.53 -0.88
CA PHE A 268 -0.18 -24.37 0.04
C PHE A 268 -0.73 -24.22 1.46
N GLU A 269 -1.13 -25.32 2.08
CA GLU A 269 -1.65 -25.34 3.44
C GLU A 269 -1.17 -26.58 4.21
N PHE A 270 -0.66 -26.39 5.43
CA PHE A 270 -0.12 -27.47 6.25
C PHE A 270 -1.21 -28.17 7.10
N ASP A 271 -2.19 -27.42 7.59
CA ASP A 271 -3.28 -27.96 8.39
C ASP A 271 -4.31 -28.68 7.51
N LYS A 272 -4.39 -29.99 7.66
CA LYS A 272 -5.31 -30.86 6.90
C LYS A 272 -6.78 -30.42 6.93
N HIS A 273 -7.24 -29.80 8.02
CA HIS A 273 -8.63 -29.35 8.13
C HIS A 273 -8.85 -28.06 7.35
N ALA A 274 -7.90 -27.13 7.41
CA ALA A 274 -7.91 -25.94 6.58
C ALA A 274 -7.80 -26.28 5.08
N ALA A 275 -6.91 -27.21 4.70
CA ALA A 275 -6.81 -27.71 3.33
C ALA A 275 -8.11 -28.36 2.85
N ALA A 276 -8.76 -29.17 3.70
CA ALA A 276 -10.08 -29.75 3.39
C ALA A 276 -11.17 -28.67 3.26
N THR A 277 -11.15 -27.62 4.09
CA THR A 277 -12.04 -26.46 3.98
C THR A 277 -11.91 -25.78 2.62
N LEU A 278 -10.67 -25.54 2.14
CA LEU A 278 -10.43 -24.97 0.81
C LEU A 278 -11.05 -25.84 -0.30
N ARG A 279 -10.77 -27.15 -0.27
CA ARG A 279 -11.28 -28.11 -1.27
C ARG A 279 -12.81 -28.22 -1.26
N LEU A 280 -13.43 -28.15 -0.08
CA LEU A 280 -14.89 -28.18 0.07
C LEU A 280 -15.55 -26.99 -0.63
N ASN A 281 -15.05 -25.78 -0.37
CA ASN A 281 -15.68 -24.55 -0.85
C ASN A 281 -15.32 -24.22 -2.30
N ARG A 282 -14.17 -24.72 -2.77
CA ARG A 282 -13.65 -24.49 -4.12
C ARG A 282 -12.98 -25.76 -4.65
N PRO A 283 -13.75 -26.74 -5.14
CA PRO A 283 -13.23 -28.02 -5.62
C PRO A 283 -12.21 -27.91 -6.77
N LEU A 284 -12.26 -26.81 -7.52
CA LEU A 284 -11.37 -26.55 -8.65
C LEU A 284 -10.07 -25.84 -8.24
N TRP A 285 -9.94 -25.39 -7.00
CA TRP A 285 -8.69 -24.81 -6.52
C TRP A 285 -7.66 -25.92 -6.32
N ASN A 286 -6.45 -25.71 -6.84
CA ASN A 286 -5.33 -26.60 -6.59
C ASN A 286 -4.80 -26.42 -5.16
N VAL A 287 -5.31 -27.22 -4.23
CA VAL A 287 -4.91 -27.19 -2.82
C VAL A 287 -3.82 -28.23 -2.56
N VAL A 288 -2.65 -27.72 -2.21
CA VAL A 288 -1.45 -28.49 -1.97
C VAL A 288 -1.23 -28.61 -0.46
N GLU A 289 -1.53 -29.79 0.09
CA GLU A 289 -1.42 -30.04 1.53
C GLU A 289 0.02 -30.44 1.90
N GLY A 290 0.71 -29.62 2.69
CA GLY A 290 2.10 -29.91 3.09
C GLY A 290 2.88 -28.74 3.70
N ASP A 291 4.08 -29.02 4.18
CA ASP A 291 5.00 -28.00 4.71
C ASP A 291 5.77 -27.32 3.57
N ILE A 292 5.60 -26.01 3.42
CA ILE A 292 6.28 -25.19 2.41
C ILE A 292 7.82 -25.27 2.49
N ARG A 293 8.40 -25.63 3.64
CA ARG A 293 9.85 -25.87 3.79
C ARG A 293 10.37 -26.98 2.88
N GLN A 294 9.52 -27.93 2.53
CA GLN A 294 9.88 -29.12 1.76
C GLN A 294 9.59 -28.96 0.26
N VAL A 295 8.95 -27.86 -0.15
CA VAL A 295 8.55 -27.60 -1.52
C VAL A 295 9.69 -26.96 -2.31
N ASP A 296 9.99 -27.49 -3.50
CA ASP A 296 10.76 -26.78 -4.52
C ASP A 296 9.83 -25.90 -5.36
N PHE A 297 9.96 -24.58 -5.22
CA PHE A 297 9.08 -23.65 -5.93
C PHE A 297 9.58 -23.28 -7.34
N LYS A 298 10.75 -23.76 -7.77
CA LYS A 298 11.32 -23.43 -9.09
C LYS A 298 10.42 -23.84 -10.25
N SER A 299 9.63 -24.89 -10.07
CA SER A 299 8.68 -25.39 -11.08
C SER A 299 7.62 -24.34 -11.46
N TYR A 300 7.30 -23.41 -10.56
CA TYR A 300 6.34 -22.33 -10.81
C TYR A 300 6.95 -21.14 -11.56
N ARG A 301 8.28 -21.06 -11.69
CA ARG A 301 8.95 -19.94 -12.35
C ARG A 301 8.60 -19.81 -13.83
N LYS A 302 8.44 -20.95 -14.51
CA LYS A 302 8.06 -21.00 -15.94
C LYS A 302 6.61 -20.58 -16.18
N GLU A 303 5.76 -20.62 -15.16
CA GLU A 303 4.34 -20.27 -15.25
C GLU A 303 4.09 -18.75 -15.27
N GLY A 304 5.13 -17.93 -15.04
CA GLY A 304 5.00 -16.47 -15.12
C GLY A 304 4.11 -15.87 -14.03
N VAL A 305 4.21 -16.38 -12.79
CA VAL A 305 3.33 -16.01 -11.66
C VAL A 305 3.26 -14.49 -11.46
N ASP A 306 2.05 -13.92 -11.47
CA ASP A 306 1.85 -12.48 -11.26
C ASP A 306 1.99 -12.10 -9.78
N LEU A 307 1.48 -12.93 -8.88
CA LEU A 307 1.43 -12.66 -7.45
C LEU A 307 1.78 -13.88 -6.61
N VAL A 308 2.70 -13.72 -5.65
CA VAL A 308 2.85 -14.65 -4.52
C VAL A 308 2.28 -14.02 -3.27
N VAL A 309 1.34 -14.68 -2.60
CA VAL A 309 0.81 -14.20 -1.32
C VAL A 309 1.07 -15.18 -0.18
N GLY A 310 0.96 -14.70 1.05
CA GLY A 310 0.82 -15.59 2.19
C GLY A 310 0.63 -14.87 3.51
N GLY A 311 -0.07 -15.53 4.44
CA GLY A 311 -0.17 -15.14 5.84
C GLY A 311 0.64 -16.10 6.71
N PRO A 312 1.99 -16.03 6.70
CA PRO A 312 2.80 -16.94 7.51
C PRO A 312 2.45 -16.82 9.00
N PRO A 313 2.66 -17.87 9.80
CA PRO A 313 2.32 -17.90 11.22
C PRO A 313 2.80 -16.65 11.96
N CYS A 314 1.87 -15.95 12.61
CA CYS A 314 2.13 -14.71 13.33
C CYS A 314 2.46 -14.92 14.83
N GLN A 315 2.31 -16.16 15.33
CA GLN A 315 2.60 -16.53 16.72
C GLN A 315 4.03 -16.18 17.17
N PRO A 316 5.08 -16.28 16.32
CA PRO A 316 6.42 -15.80 16.68
C PRO A 316 6.49 -14.30 16.99
N TYR A 317 5.58 -13.49 16.43
CA TYR A 317 5.62 -12.02 16.45
C TYR A 317 4.50 -11.37 17.28
N SER A 318 3.49 -12.15 17.69
CA SER A 318 2.38 -11.64 18.49
C SER A 318 2.84 -11.12 19.86
N VAL A 319 2.27 -9.99 20.27
CA VAL A 319 2.46 -9.40 21.61
C VAL A 319 1.83 -10.29 22.70
N ASP A 320 0.78 -11.03 22.35
CA ASP A 320 0.06 -11.92 23.27
C ASP A 320 0.72 -13.31 23.43
N GLY A 321 1.75 -13.61 22.63
CA GLY A 321 2.56 -14.84 22.70
C GLY A 321 3.92 -14.62 23.36
N LYS A 322 4.80 -15.64 23.31
CA LYS A 322 6.18 -15.53 23.84
C LYS A 322 7.06 -14.55 23.05
N GLY A 323 6.67 -14.19 21.83
CA GLY A 323 7.37 -13.19 21.03
C GLY A 323 8.81 -13.58 20.70
N LEU A 324 9.08 -14.88 20.50
CA LEU A 324 10.43 -15.43 20.27
C LEU A 324 10.98 -15.08 18.88
N GLY A 325 10.13 -14.58 17.97
CA GLY A 325 10.54 -14.13 16.64
C GLY A 325 11.28 -15.21 15.86
N LYS A 326 12.54 -14.94 15.50
CA LYS A 326 13.40 -15.84 14.72
C LYS A 326 13.75 -17.15 15.43
N ASP A 327 13.61 -17.19 16.77
CA ASP A 327 13.94 -18.36 17.59
C ASP A 327 12.69 -19.24 17.83
N ASP A 328 11.60 -19.03 17.08
CA ASP A 328 10.40 -19.86 17.07
C ASP A 328 10.41 -20.78 15.84
N ASP A 329 10.34 -22.10 16.04
CA ASP A 329 10.33 -23.10 14.96
C ASP A 329 9.13 -22.95 13.99
N ARG A 330 8.13 -22.13 14.34
CA ARG A 330 6.98 -21.82 13.49
C ARG A 330 7.21 -20.62 12.57
N ASP A 331 8.35 -19.93 12.69
CA ASP A 331 8.69 -18.87 11.76
C ASP A 331 8.85 -19.42 10.33
N LEU A 332 8.23 -18.72 9.39
CA LEU A 332 8.22 -19.01 7.96
C LEU A 332 8.54 -17.76 7.12
N LEU A 333 8.86 -16.60 7.70
CA LEU A 333 9.16 -15.39 6.93
C LEU A 333 10.31 -15.61 5.94
N LEU A 334 11.39 -16.28 6.34
CA LEU A 334 12.51 -16.54 5.43
C LEU A 334 12.18 -17.59 4.37
N GLU A 335 11.24 -18.49 4.63
CA GLU A 335 10.70 -19.44 3.64
C GLU A 335 9.81 -18.74 2.62
N CYS A 336 8.98 -17.78 3.05
CA CYS A 336 8.25 -16.90 2.14
C CYS A 336 9.22 -16.12 1.22
N ALA A 337 10.34 -15.62 1.77
CA ALA A 337 11.37 -14.98 0.97
C ALA A 337 12.06 -15.94 0.00
N ARG A 338 12.27 -17.21 0.38
CA ARG A 338 12.78 -18.26 -0.51
C ARG A 338 11.82 -18.54 -1.66
N ALA A 339 10.54 -18.68 -1.37
CA ALA A 339 9.52 -18.91 -2.40
C ALA A 339 9.51 -17.78 -3.44
N VAL A 340 9.59 -16.51 -3.04
CA VAL A 340 9.69 -15.39 -4.00
C VAL A 340 10.98 -15.46 -4.82
N ASP A 341 12.10 -15.85 -4.24
CA ASP A 341 13.38 -15.97 -4.97
C ASP A 341 13.36 -17.13 -5.97
N GLU A 342 12.74 -18.26 -5.62
CA GLU A 342 12.60 -19.43 -6.50
C GLU A 342 11.55 -19.20 -7.61
N ILE A 343 10.38 -18.65 -7.28
CA ILE A 343 9.26 -18.40 -8.22
C ILE A 343 9.54 -17.19 -9.12
N ARG A 344 10.20 -16.15 -8.61
CA ARG A 344 10.46 -14.86 -9.30
C ARG A 344 9.17 -14.18 -9.81
N PRO A 345 8.11 -14.03 -9.00
CA PRO A 345 6.81 -13.50 -9.44
C PRO A 345 6.88 -12.02 -9.85
N ALA A 346 5.86 -11.49 -10.54
CA ALA A 346 5.80 -10.06 -10.84
C ALA A 346 5.66 -9.21 -9.56
N SER A 347 4.92 -9.73 -8.58
CA SER A 347 4.67 -9.10 -7.28
C SER A 347 4.54 -10.13 -6.14
N PHE A 348 4.64 -9.67 -4.89
CA PHE A 348 4.31 -10.46 -3.72
C PHE A 348 3.59 -9.65 -2.64
N VAL A 349 2.79 -10.31 -1.80
CA VAL A 349 2.15 -9.72 -0.62
C VAL A 349 2.22 -10.69 0.56
N PHE A 350 2.95 -10.33 1.62
CA PHE A 350 2.96 -11.11 2.86
C PHE A 350 2.27 -10.38 4.00
N GLU A 351 1.27 -11.03 4.61
CA GLU A 351 0.52 -10.50 5.73
C GLU A 351 1.17 -10.89 7.07
N ASN A 352 1.12 -9.97 8.03
CA ASN A 352 1.43 -10.25 9.42
C ASN A 352 0.70 -9.30 10.38
N VAL A 353 0.77 -9.61 11.68
CA VAL A 353 0.23 -8.76 12.75
C VAL A 353 1.10 -7.52 12.97
N ALA A 354 0.50 -6.45 13.51
CA ALA A 354 1.20 -5.19 13.82
C ALA A 354 2.47 -5.38 14.68
N GLY A 355 2.47 -6.38 15.57
CA GLY A 355 3.62 -6.71 16.41
C GLY A 355 4.90 -7.07 15.66
N VAL A 356 4.82 -7.47 14.39
CA VAL A 356 6.01 -7.77 13.55
C VAL A 356 6.94 -6.56 13.42
N LEU A 357 6.40 -5.34 13.53
CA LEU A 357 7.17 -4.09 13.40
C LEU A 357 7.80 -3.62 14.72
N ASN A 358 7.66 -4.38 15.81
CA ASN A 358 8.26 -4.04 17.10
C ASN A 358 9.79 -4.10 17.03
N ALA A 359 10.47 -3.19 17.75
CA ALA A 359 11.93 -3.04 17.72
C ALA A 359 12.70 -4.35 18.01
N ARG A 360 12.18 -5.20 18.90
CA ARG A 360 12.77 -6.51 19.22
C ARG A 360 12.85 -7.48 18.03
N HIS A 361 12.13 -7.22 16.94
CA HIS A 361 12.12 -8.03 15.72
C HIS A 361 12.82 -7.35 14.54
N ALA A 362 13.38 -6.15 14.74
CA ALA A 362 13.92 -5.31 13.66
C ALA A 362 15.01 -6.02 12.83
N ASP A 363 15.90 -6.78 13.48
CA ASP A 363 16.96 -7.53 12.79
C ASP A 363 16.39 -8.60 11.84
N HIS A 364 15.38 -9.33 12.30
CA HIS A 364 14.76 -10.40 11.52
C HIS A 364 13.97 -9.85 10.32
N VAL A 365 13.16 -8.81 10.56
CA VAL A 365 12.45 -8.10 9.48
C VAL A 365 13.44 -7.44 8.52
N GLY A 366 14.54 -6.88 9.03
CA GLY A 366 15.63 -6.34 8.21
C GLY A 366 16.26 -7.39 7.28
N ASN A 367 16.49 -8.60 7.78
CA ASN A 367 16.99 -9.73 6.99
C ASN A 367 15.98 -10.20 5.94
N PHE A 368 14.69 -10.29 6.31
CA PHE A 368 13.59 -10.60 5.41
C PHE A 368 13.52 -9.59 4.24
N LEU A 369 13.50 -8.29 4.54
CA LEU A 369 13.51 -7.22 3.52
C LEU A 369 14.77 -7.23 2.65
N LYS A 370 15.93 -7.53 3.24
CA LYS A 370 17.21 -7.63 2.52
C LYS A 370 17.19 -8.72 1.44
N ARG A 371 16.50 -9.84 1.67
CA ARG A 371 16.36 -10.92 0.66
C ARG A 371 15.61 -10.44 -0.57
N PHE A 372 14.50 -9.72 -0.41
CA PHE A 372 13.75 -9.16 -1.54
C PHE A 372 14.54 -8.12 -2.33
N ARG A 373 15.27 -7.25 -1.63
CA ARG A 373 16.13 -6.25 -2.28
C ARG A 373 17.21 -6.91 -3.14
N LYS A 374 17.87 -7.96 -2.63
CA LYS A 374 18.84 -8.76 -3.40
C LYS A 374 18.19 -9.42 -4.62
N SER A 375 16.93 -9.80 -4.47
CA SER A 375 16.12 -10.41 -5.54
C SER A 375 15.59 -9.40 -6.57
N GLY A 376 15.82 -8.09 -6.37
CA GLY A 376 15.41 -7.04 -7.32
C GLY A 376 14.02 -6.44 -7.05
N TYR A 377 13.43 -6.70 -5.90
CA TYR A 377 12.14 -6.13 -5.51
C TYR A 377 12.32 -4.90 -4.62
N SER A 378 11.48 -3.89 -4.86
CA SER A 378 11.19 -2.84 -3.91
C SER A 378 10.03 -3.28 -3.04
N VAL A 379 10.02 -2.90 -1.75
CA VAL A 379 8.99 -3.33 -0.80
C VAL A 379 8.36 -2.12 -0.11
N GLN A 380 7.03 -2.06 -0.12
CA GLN A 380 6.24 -1.15 0.70
C GLN A 380 5.56 -1.91 1.84
N ILE A 381 5.40 -1.24 2.98
CA ILE A 381 4.69 -1.78 4.15
C ILE A 381 3.37 -1.02 4.21
N VAL A 382 2.26 -1.73 4.08
CA VAL A 382 0.91 -1.18 4.10
C VAL A 382 0.22 -1.63 5.38
N ARG A 383 -0.33 -0.68 6.14
CA ARG A 383 -1.18 -0.97 7.29
C ARG A 383 -2.64 -0.86 6.86
N MET A 384 -3.44 -1.86 7.18
CA MET A 384 -4.88 -1.86 6.93
C MET A 384 -5.64 -2.18 8.20
N ASP A 385 -6.60 -1.33 8.54
CA ASP A 385 -7.50 -1.50 9.68
C ASP A 385 -8.85 -1.99 9.14
N ALA A 386 -9.29 -3.19 9.54
CA ALA A 386 -10.47 -3.85 8.96
C ALA A 386 -11.77 -3.04 9.10
N GLU A 387 -11.87 -2.20 10.14
CA GLU A 387 -13.02 -1.30 10.35
C GLU A 387 -13.19 -0.28 9.21
N ASP A 388 -12.09 0.13 8.57
CA ASP A 388 -12.09 1.07 7.43
C ASP A 388 -12.52 0.39 6.12
N TYR A 389 -12.80 -0.91 6.15
CA TYR A 389 -13.30 -1.71 5.03
C TYR A 389 -14.65 -2.35 5.36
N GLY A 390 -15.37 -1.79 6.34
CA GLY A 390 -16.74 -2.17 6.69
C GLY A 390 -16.87 -3.34 7.65
N LEU A 391 -15.77 -3.92 8.17
CA LEU A 391 -15.89 -5.00 9.16
C LEU A 391 -16.24 -4.43 10.54
N ALA A 392 -17.17 -5.10 11.22
CA ALA A 392 -17.51 -4.83 12.61
C ALA A 392 -16.44 -5.37 13.59
N GLN A 393 -15.14 -5.17 13.31
CA GLN A 393 -14.05 -5.78 14.09
C GLN A 393 -12.80 -4.89 14.19
N GLU A 394 -12.23 -4.87 15.39
CA GLU A 394 -10.93 -4.27 15.69
C GLU A 394 -9.80 -5.20 15.23
N ARG A 395 -9.39 -5.10 13.96
CA ARG A 395 -8.32 -5.93 13.40
C ARG A 395 -7.41 -5.14 12.47
N THR A 396 -6.21 -4.85 12.94
CA THR A 396 -5.14 -4.23 12.16
C THR A 396 -4.24 -5.30 11.53
N ARG A 397 -3.89 -5.12 10.27
CA ARG A 397 -3.01 -6.02 9.51
C ARG A 397 -1.89 -5.23 8.84
N ILE A 398 -0.70 -5.81 8.82
CA ILE A 398 0.48 -5.27 8.14
C ILE A 398 0.75 -6.14 6.92
N LEU A 399 0.94 -5.51 5.77
CA LEU A 399 1.20 -6.17 4.50
C LEU A 399 2.55 -5.70 3.96
N PHE A 400 3.45 -6.64 3.73
CA PHE A 400 4.68 -6.40 2.97
C PHE A 400 4.37 -6.62 1.49
N VAL A 401 4.24 -5.53 0.74
CA VAL A 401 3.94 -5.55 -0.69
C VAL A 401 5.22 -5.32 -1.46
N GLY A 402 5.64 -6.29 -2.27
CA GLY A 402 6.86 -6.19 -3.06
C GLY A 402 6.60 -6.31 -4.56
N MET A 403 7.29 -5.51 -5.35
CA MET A 403 7.21 -5.49 -6.81
C MET A 403 8.56 -5.10 -7.41
N ARG A 404 8.74 -5.35 -8.71
CA ARG A 404 9.85 -4.75 -9.46
C ARG A 404 9.73 -3.23 -9.47
N ARG A 405 10.84 -2.52 -9.68
CA ARG A 405 10.94 -1.05 -9.46
C ARG A 405 9.94 -0.24 -10.27
N ASP A 406 9.73 -0.62 -11.51
CA ASP A 406 8.76 -0.05 -12.44
C ASP A 406 7.32 -0.19 -11.95
N ALA A 407 6.87 -1.41 -11.64
CA ALA A 407 5.54 -1.66 -11.10
C ALA A 407 5.35 -1.01 -9.71
N MET A 408 6.39 -0.99 -8.87
CA MET A 408 6.33 -0.35 -7.56
C MET A 408 6.11 1.16 -7.64
N ALA A 409 6.57 1.83 -8.71
CA ALA A 409 6.32 3.26 -8.91
C ALA A 409 4.84 3.55 -9.18
N ALA A 410 4.13 2.60 -9.80
CA ALA A 410 2.69 2.68 -10.06
C ALA A 410 1.84 2.26 -8.84
N PHE A 411 2.39 1.46 -7.92
CA PHE A 411 1.64 0.97 -6.76
C PHE A 411 1.13 2.10 -5.86
N ARG A 412 -0.15 2.01 -5.48
CA ARG A 412 -0.80 2.85 -4.48
C ARG A 412 -1.49 1.93 -3.48
N ALA A 413 -1.33 2.22 -2.19
CA ALA A 413 -2.05 1.48 -1.16
C ALA A 413 -3.56 1.64 -1.37
N PRO A 414 -4.38 0.62 -1.05
CA PRO A 414 -5.82 0.73 -1.17
C PRO A 414 -6.36 1.94 -0.37
N PRO A 415 -7.34 2.68 -0.89
CA PRO A 415 -8.01 3.71 -0.12
C PRO A 415 -8.73 3.12 1.09
N THR A 416 -9.01 3.94 2.08
CA THR A 416 -9.78 3.60 3.29
C THR A 416 -11.17 4.20 3.22
N PHE A 417 -12.16 3.54 3.82
CA PHE A 417 -13.56 3.98 3.89
C PHE A 417 -14.06 4.01 5.35
N PRO A 418 -13.56 4.93 6.20
CA PRO A 418 -13.96 5.01 7.60
C PRO A 418 -15.47 5.19 7.80
N GLU A 419 -16.16 5.75 6.81
CA GLU A 419 -17.62 5.96 6.80
C GLU A 419 -18.43 4.67 6.61
N TRP A 420 -17.80 3.58 6.15
CA TRP A 420 -18.45 2.26 6.03
C TRP A 420 -18.42 1.45 7.31
N ARG A 421 -17.79 1.98 8.36
CA ARG A 421 -17.62 1.29 9.63
C ARG A 421 -18.96 0.74 10.14
N SER A 422 -19.04 -0.58 10.20
CA SER A 422 -20.20 -1.31 10.73
C SER A 422 -20.09 -1.50 12.26
N ASN A 423 -20.98 -2.31 12.83
CA ASN A 423 -20.98 -2.66 14.26
C ASN A 423 -21.59 -4.05 14.50
N LEU A 424 -21.41 -4.55 15.73
CA LEU A 424 -21.90 -5.86 16.16
C LEU A 424 -23.41 -6.05 15.95
N GLY A 425 -24.20 -5.00 16.19
CA GLY A 425 -25.66 -5.06 16.05
C GLY A 425 -26.08 -5.24 14.60
N ASP A 426 -25.50 -4.47 13.69
CA ASP A 426 -25.80 -4.56 12.25
C ASP A 426 -25.42 -5.92 11.64
N VAL A 427 -24.33 -6.52 12.11
CA VAL A 427 -23.78 -7.74 11.49
C VAL A 427 -24.37 -9.04 12.07
N LEU A 428 -24.83 -9.01 13.33
CA LEU A 428 -25.19 -10.24 14.06
C LEU A 428 -26.64 -10.32 14.52
N GLU A 429 -27.49 -9.30 14.34
CA GLU A 429 -28.88 -9.33 14.82
C GLU A 429 -29.64 -10.57 14.36
N ASP A 430 -29.57 -10.88 13.06
CA ASP A 430 -30.23 -12.04 12.45
C ASP A 430 -29.74 -13.37 13.07
N LEU A 431 -28.43 -13.52 13.25
CA LEU A 431 -27.86 -14.73 13.87
C LEU A 431 -28.14 -14.82 15.36
N MET A 432 -28.22 -13.69 16.06
CA MET A 432 -28.56 -13.66 17.48
C MET A 432 -30.03 -14.04 17.69
N ALA A 433 -30.93 -13.62 16.79
CA ALA A 433 -32.35 -13.94 16.84
C ALA A 433 -32.67 -15.37 16.34
N ALA A 434 -31.74 -16.04 15.66
CA ALA A 434 -31.99 -17.28 14.92
C ALA A 434 -32.55 -18.46 15.76
N ASN A 435 -32.40 -18.42 17.08
CA ASN A 435 -32.91 -19.46 17.99
C ASN A 435 -33.94 -18.92 19.00
N GLY A 436 -34.66 -17.87 18.60
CA GLY A 436 -35.83 -17.36 19.33
C GLY A 436 -35.52 -16.50 20.55
N TRP A 437 -34.33 -15.92 20.66
CA TRP A 437 -34.04 -14.96 21.73
C TRP A 437 -34.73 -13.62 21.47
N GLU A 438 -35.74 -13.29 22.27
CA GLU A 438 -36.54 -12.07 22.12
C GLU A 438 -35.71 -10.79 22.36
N GLY A 439 -34.66 -10.90 23.19
CA GLY A 439 -33.74 -9.79 23.50
C GLY A 439 -32.76 -9.44 22.38
N ALA A 440 -32.70 -10.20 21.28
CA ALA A 440 -31.71 -10.01 20.22
C ALA A 440 -31.77 -8.61 19.58
N LYS A 441 -32.97 -8.08 19.33
CA LYS A 441 -33.17 -6.75 18.74
C LYS A 441 -32.70 -5.64 19.68
N ALA A 442 -33.10 -5.70 20.95
CA ALA A 442 -32.69 -4.73 21.97
C ALA A 442 -31.16 -4.77 22.18
N TRP A 443 -30.56 -5.97 22.18
CA TRP A 443 -29.11 -6.14 22.21
C TRP A 443 -28.44 -5.48 21.00
N ALA A 444 -28.95 -5.72 19.78
CA ALA A 444 -28.40 -5.15 18.56
C ALA A 444 -28.48 -3.62 18.56
N GLU A 445 -29.62 -3.04 18.94
CA GLU A 445 -29.79 -1.60 19.10
C GLU A 445 -28.82 -1.01 20.15
N ALA A 446 -28.60 -1.70 21.26
CA ALA A 446 -27.62 -1.29 22.25
C ALA A 446 -26.19 -1.32 21.69
N ARG A 447 -25.85 -2.27 20.80
CA ARG A 447 -24.53 -2.31 20.14
C ARG A 447 -24.38 -1.25 19.07
N ARG A 448 -25.43 -0.94 18.30
CA ARG A 448 -25.45 0.17 17.33
C ARG A 448 -25.20 1.51 18.00
N ASN A 449 -25.81 1.73 19.17
CA ASN A 449 -25.77 3.02 19.86
C ASN A 449 -24.62 3.18 20.86
N GLN A 450 -23.86 2.13 21.14
CA GLN A 450 -22.75 2.18 22.08
C GLN A 450 -21.68 3.20 21.63
N ILE A 451 -21.34 4.15 22.49
CA ILE A 451 -20.23 5.09 22.25
C ILE A 451 -18.93 4.44 22.72
N VAL A 452 -17.93 4.45 21.84
CA VAL A 452 -16.59 3.90 22.09
C VAL A 452 -15.57 4.99 21.81
N ILE A 453 -14.68 5.25 22.76
CA ILE A 453 -13.58 6.20 22.59
C ILE A 453 -12.38 5.44 21.98
N ARG A 454 -11.93 5.88 20.80
CA ARG A 454 -10.74 5.34 20.13
C ARG A 454 -9.82 6.48 19.71
N ASN A 455 -8.57 6.44 20.16
CA ASN A 455 -7.55 7.47 19.88
C ASN A 455 -8.03 8.90 20.21
N GLY A 456 -8.82 9.05 21.28
CA GLY A 456 -9.39 10.35 21.68
C GLY A 456 -10.60 10.81 20.86
N VAL A 457 -11.10 9.98 19.93
CA VAL A 457 -12.29 10.27 19.12
C VAL A 457 -13.45 9.39 19.56
N GLU A 458 -14.60 9.99 19.82
CA GLU A 458 -15.84 9.26 20.07
C GLU A 458 -16.37 8.66 18.76
N LYS A 459 -16.55 7.35 18.73
CA LYS A 459 -17.20 6.63 17.64
C LYS A 459 -18.45 5.93 18.17
N ARG A 460 -19.55 6.00 17.42
CA ARG A 460 -20.78 5.25 17.70
C ARG A 460 -20.71 3.84 17.09
N GLY A 461 -21.24 2.84 17.77
CA GLY A 461 -21.28 1.45 17.33
C GLY A 461 -20.14 0.61 17.91
N ALA A 462 -20.48 -0.49 18.56
CA ALA A 462 -19.55 -1.45 19.14
C ALA A 462 -18.92 -2.34 18.06
N LEU A 463 -17.60 -2.50 18.09
CA LEU A 463 -16.87 -3.45 17.24
C LEU A 463 -16.51 -4.70 18.02
N ALA A 464 -16.55 -5.86 17.39
CA ALA A 464 -15.89 -7.06 17.89
C ALA A 464 -14.42 -6.79 18.17
N SER A 465 -13.85 -7.35 19.24
CA SER A 465 -12.39 -7.42 19.32
C SER A 465 -11.84 -8.44 18.31
N THR A 466 -10.52 -8.46 18.11
CA THR A 466 -9.88 -9.44 17.22
C THR A 466 -10.31 -10.86 17.60
N ILE A 467 -10.92 -11.57 16.65
CA ILE A 467 -11.29 -12.99 16.84
C ILE A 467 -10.02 -13.83 16.81
N VAL A 468 -9.86 -14.68 17.83
CA VAL A 468 -8.71 -15.60 18.01
C VAL A 468 -9.17 -17.07 18.02
N GLY A 469 -8.24 -18.03 18.03
CA GLY A 469 -8.59 -19.44 18.23
C GLY A 469 -9.09 -19.75 19.65
N ARG A 470 -9.49 -21.00 19.93
CA ARG A 470 -10.04 -21.46 21.22
C ARG A 470 -8.99 -22.12 22.15
N LYS A 471 -7.76 -21.60 22.29
CA LYS A 471 -6.77 -22.23 23.20
C LYS A 471 -6.77 -21.58 24.58
N GLY A 472 -7.30 -22.30 25.57
CA GLY A 472 -7.38 -21.88 26.99
C GLY A 472 -8.64 -21.08 27.30
N GLY A 473 -8.90 -20.84 28.59
CA GLY A 473 -9.93 -19.90 29.02
C GLY A 473 -9.57 -18.47 28.59
N SER A 474 -10.58 -17.60 28.46
CA SER A 474 -10.34 -16.19 28.17
C SER A 474 -9.47 -15.57 29.28
N ARG A 475 -8.48 -14.76 28.89
CA ARG A 475 -7.73 -13.97 29.86
C ARG A 475 -8.71 -12.98 30.48
N GLU A 476 -8.61 -12.69 31.78
CA GLU A 476 -9.52 -11.79 32.49
C GLU A 476 -9.73 -10.46 31.75
N LYS A 477 -8.63 -9.81 31.32
CA LYS A 477 -8.68 -8.56 30.53
C LYS A 477 -9.41 -8.71 29.19
N GLU A 478 -9.33 -9.88 28.57
CA GLU A 478 -10.03 -10.18 27.32
C GLU A 478 -11.53 -10.38 27.58
N ALA A 479 -11.88 -11.16 28.61
CA ALA A 479 -13.25 -11.37 29.04
C ALA A 479 -13.94 -10.03 29.38
N THR A 480 -13.30 -9.17 30.18
CA THR A 480 -13.81 -7.83 30.52
C THR A 480 -14.04 -6.97 29.26
N ARG A 481 -13.11 -7.02 28.30
CA ARG A 481 -13.21 -6.24 27.06
C ARG A 481 -14.39 -6.68 26.19
N TRP A 482 -14.64 -7.99 26.09
CA TRP A 482 -15.79 -8.52 25.35
C TRP A 482 -17.11 -8.34 26.10
N ALA A 483 -17.11 -8.49 27.42
CA ALA A 483 -18.30 -8.24 28.26
C ALA A 483 -18.75 -6.78 28.17
N ALA A 484 -17.82 -5.81 28.14
CA ALA A 484 -18.13 -4.40 27.88
C ALA A 484 -18.77 -4.16 26.49
N LYS A 485 -18.60 -5.12 25.57
CA LYS A 485 -19.22 -5.14 24.23
C LYS A 485 -20.43 -6.07 24.19
N GLY A 486 -20.90 -6.59 25.32
CA GLY A 486 -22.12 -7.36 25.45
C GLY A 486 -22.02 -8.77 24.90
N ILE A 487 -20.83 -9.36 24.93
CA ILE A 487 -20.56 -10.71 24.44
C ILE A 487 -19.79 -11.47 25.51
N ASP A 488 -20.17 -12.72 25.74
CA ASP A 488 -19.36 -13.68 26.48
C ASP A 488 -18.46 -14.48 25.51
N ILE A 489 -17.19 -14.64 25.89
CA ILE A 489 -16.18 -15.40 25.13
C ILE A 489 -15.57 -16.54 25.95
N ALA A 490 -16.15 -16.89 27.10
CA ALA A 490 -15.69 -18.00 27.90
C ALA A 490 -15.63 -19.31 27.08
N THR A 491 -16.61 -19.51 26.19
CA THR A 491 -16.62 -20.63 25.25
C THR A 491 -17.16 -20.22 23.87
N VAL A 492 -17.09 -21.14 22.91
CA VAL A 492 -17.72 -20.97 21.59
C VAL A 492 -19.04 -21.74 21.59
N ALA A 493 -20.13 -21.02 21.34
CA ALA A 493 -21.49 -21.56 21.36
C ALA A 493 -21.72 -22.55 20.20
N ASP A 494 -22.50 -23.60 20.46
CA ASP A 494 -22.95 -24.56 19.44
C ASP A 494 -24.11 -24.02 18.59
N ALA A 495 -24.95 -23.18 19.18
CA ALA A 495 -26.12 -22.59 18.53
C ALA A 495 -26.30 -21.12 18.95
N ALA A 496 -27.16 -20.41 18.22
CA ALA A 496 -27.59 -19.07 18.58
C ALA A 496 -28.29 -19.06 19.96
N PRO A 497 -28.26 -17.92 20.68
CA PRO A 497 -28.84 -17.82 22.02
C PRO A 497 -30.35 -18.10 22.00
N THR A 498 -30.84 -18.75 23.05
CA THR A 498 -32.26 -19.05 23.28
C THR A 498 -32.85 -18.13 24.33
N GLN A 499 -34.17 -18.00 24.35
CA GLN A 499 -34.88 -17.31 25.43
C GLN A 499 -34.64 -17.98 26.79
N GLU A 500 -34.61 -19.32 26.86
CA GLU A 500 -34.35 -20.06 28.10
C GLU A 500 -32.98 -19.71 28.73
N GLN A 501 -31.94 -19.59 27.91
CA GLN A 501 -30.61 -19.16 28.37
C GLN A 501 -30.63 -17.74 28.93
N ALA A 502 -31.37 -16.85 28.27
CA ALA A 502 -31.52 -15.46 28.71
C ALA A 502 -32.28 -15.38 30.04
N ASP A 503 -33.40 -16.09 30.17
CA ASP A 503 -34.22 -16.12 31.38
C ASP A 503 -33.43 -16.68 32.57
N LYS A 504 -32.66 -17.75 32.35
CA LYS A 504 -31.80 -18.35 33.37
C LYS A 504 -30.71 -17.40 33.88
N ALA A 505 -30.13 -16.59 32.99
CA ALA A 505 -29.09 -15.63 33.35
C ALA A 505 -29.65 -14.28 33.86
N GLY A 506 -30.91 -13.97 33.56
CA GLY A 506 -31.59 -12.74 33.92
C GLY A 506 -30.97 -11.49 33.28
N ALA A 507 -31.00 -10.37 34.00
CA ALA A 507 -30.52 -9.07 33.50
C ALA A 507 -29.01 -9.04 33.15
N GLY A 508 -28.24 -10.02 33.61
CA GLY A 508 -26.80 -10.16 33.30
C GLY A 508 -26.49 -11.01 32.07
N PHE A 509 -27.49 -11.42 31.29
CA PHE A 509 -27.26 -12.31 30.14
C PHE A 509 -26.33 -11.67 29.09
N LEU A 510 -25.26 -12.40 28.77
CA LEU A 510 -24.34 -12.07 27.68
C LEU A 510 -24.33 -13.24 26.68
N PRO A 511 -24.73 -13.04 25.42
CA PRO A 511 -24.69 -14.11 24.43
C PRO A 511 -23.25 -14.47 24.07
N GLN A 512 -23.04 -15.76 23.81
CA GLN A 512 -21.78 -16.30 23.27
C GLN A 512 -21.83 -16.36 21.75
N LEU A 513 -20.68 -16.24 21.09
CA LEU A 513 -20.60 -16.31 19.63
C LEU A 513 -20.50 -17.75 19.13
N THR A 514 -21.32 -18.07 18.12
CA THR A 514 -21.17 -19.31 17.33
C THR A 514 -20.01 -19.19 16.34
N LEU A 515 -19.57 -20.32 15.76
CA LEU A 515 -18.55 -20.31 14.70
C LEU A 515 -18.98 -19.48 13.48
N ARG A 516 -20.27 -19.53 13.08
CA ARG A 516 -20.81 -18.75 11.97
C ARG A 516 -20.77 -17.25 12.26
N MET A 517 -21.17 -16.82 13.47
CA MET A 517 -21.07 -15.42 13.89
C MET A 517 -19.61 -14.93 13.83
N ARG A 518 -18.66 -15.75 14.30
CA ARG A 518 -17.23 -15.42 14.28
C ARG A 518 -16.71 -15.30 12.84
N ALA A 519 -17.16 -16.16 11.93
CA ALA A 519 -16.82 -16.10 10.51
C ALA A 519 -17.38 -14.84 9.83
N ARG A 520 -18.63 -14.47 10.14
CA ARG A 520 -19.24 -13.26 9.60
C ARG A 520 -18.55 -11.98 10.08
N LEU A 521 -18.09 -11.94 11.33
CA LEU A 521 -17.26 -10.84 11.84
C LEU A 521 -15.90 -10.72 11.14
N GLN A 522 -15.42 -11.77 10.48
CA GLN A 522 -14.24 -11.76 9.62
C GLN A 522 -14.58 -11.43 8.15
N GLY A 523 -15.84 -11.13 7.83
CA GLY A 523 -16.30 -10.87 6.47
C GLY A 523 -16.33 -12.11 5.58
N VAL A 524 -16.31 -13.30 6.17
CA VAL A 524 -16.43 -14.57 5.44
C VAL A 524 -17.91 -14.78 5.07
N PRO A 525 -18.24 -15.10 3.81
CA PRO A 525 -19.61 -15.36 3.39
C PRO A 525 -20.27 -16.51 4.16
N ASP A 526 -21.59 -16.46 4.31
CA ASP A 526 -22.34 -17.48 5.04
C ASP A 526 -22.39 -18.84 4.34
N ASN A 527 -22.17 -18.88 3.04
CA ASN A 527 -22.05 -20.10 2.25
C ASN A 527 -20.61 -20.67 2.24
N TRP A 528 -19.69 -20.08 3.00
CA TRP A 528 -18.37 -20.67 3.23
C TRP A 528 -18.43 -21.61 4.42
N ASP A 529 -18.24 -22.89 4.17
CA ASP A 529 -18.30 -23.95 5.17
C ASP A 529 -16.90 -24.31 5.69
N PHE A 530 -16.84 -24.92 6.86
CA PHE A 530 -15.56 -25.27 7.49
C PHE A 530 -15.52 -26.75 7.82
N VAL A 531 -14.38 -27.38 7.54
CA VAL A 531 -14.10 -28.78 7.88
C VAL A 531 -13.32 -28.84 9.19
N GLY A 532 -13.72 -29.76 10.06
CA GLY A 532 -13.04 -30.04 11.35
C GLY A 532 -13.93 -29.80 12.57
N GLY A 533 -13.43 -30.19 13.74
CA GLY A 533 -14.12 -29.96 15.01
C GLY A 533 -14.09 -28.48 15.45
N LYS A 534 -14.87 -28.15 16.48
CA LYS A 534 -15.07 -26.79 17.00
C LYS A 534 -13.77 -25.99 17.17
N ASP A 535 -12.73 -26.62 17.73
CA ASP A 535 -11.43 -25.97 17.98
C ASP A 535 -10.63 -25.70 16.71
N SER A 536 -10.70 -26.61 15.74
CA SER A 536 -10.06 -26.45 14.43
C SER A 536 -10.70 -25.29 13.67
N THR A 537 -12.03 -25.30 13.59
CA THR A 537 -12.80 -24.25 12.91
C THR A 537 -12.62 -22.89 13.58
N ALA A 538 -12.63 -22.83 14.92
CA ALA A 538 -12.36 -21.60 15.65
C ALA A 538 -10.98 -21.00 15.32
N ARG A 539 -9.97 -21.85 15.10
CA ARG A 539 -8.61 -21.44 14.73
C ARG A 539 -8.54 -20.99 13.27
N GLN A 540 -9.17 -21.73 12.36
CA GLN A 540 -9.32 -21.39 10.95
C GLN A 540 -9.92 -19.98 10.80
N VAL A 541 -11.04 -19.71 11.47
CA VAL A 541 -11.71 -18.40 11.46
C VAL A 541 -10.83 -17.31 12.07
N GLY A 542 -10.21 -17.54 13.23
CA GLY A 542 -9.39 -16.51 13.90
C GLY A 542 -8.11 -16.13 13.13
N ASN A 543 -7.49 -17.10 12.48
CA ASN A 543 -6.26 -16.90 11.71
C ASN A 543 -6.52 -16.31 10.32
N ALA A 544 -7.72 -16.47 9.76
CA ALA A 544 -8.03 -16.00 8.42
C ALA A 544 -7.78 -14.48 8.25
N VAL A 545 -7.22 -14.11 7.11
CA VAL A 545 -7.25 -12.72 6.61
C VAL A 545 -8.67 -12.43 6.13
N PRO A 546 -9.29 -11.31 6.52
CA PRO A 546 -10.61 -10.94 6.00
C PRO A 546 -10.63 -10.87 4.46
N PRO A 547 -11.63 -11.47 3.79
CA PRO A 547 -11.70 -11.46 2.32
C PRO A 547 -11.68 -10.06 1.71
N VAL A 548 -12.30 -9.06 2.36
CA VAL A 548 -12.28 -7.68 1.86
C VAL A 548 -10.87 -7.08 1.82
N ILE A 549 -9.99 -7.47 2.76
CA ILE A 549 -8.60 -7.03 2.79
C ILE A 549 -7.85 -7.67 1.61
N GLY A 550 -8.08 -8.97 1.38
CA GLY A 550 -7.55 -9.69 0.21
C GLY A 550 -7.99 -9.07 -1.11
N LYS A 551 -9.28 -8.74 -1.26
CA LYS A 551 -9.83 -8.08 -2.45
C LYS A 551 -9.21 -6.70 -2.65
N SER A 552 -9.14 -5.90 -1.59
CA SER A 552 -8.60 -4.54 -1.60
C SER A 552 -7.13 -4.53 -2.03
N ILE A 553 -6.29 -5.38 -1.44
CA ILE A 553 -4.88 -5.43 -1.81
C ILE A 553 -4.68 -6.06 -3.20
N GLY A 554 -5.49 -7.04 -3.58
CA GLY A 554 -5.50 -7.63 -4.92
C GLY A 554 -5.76 -6.58 -5.99
N LEU A 555 -6.78 -5.73 -5.81
CA LEU A 555 -7.08 -4.64 -6.74
C LEU A 555 -5.91 -3.65 -6.84
N ALA A 556 -5.25 -3.31 -5.74
CA ALA A 556 -4.09 -2.41 -5.75
C ALA A 556 -2.89 -2.99 -6.47
N VAL A 557 -2.61 -4.29 -6.26
CA VAL A 557 -1.57 -5.02 -6.98
C VAL A 557 -1.89 -5.06 -8.47
N ARG A 558 -3.12 -5.45 -8.82
CA ARG A 558 -3.57 -5.51 -10.21
C ARG A 558 -3.49 -4.14 -10.89
N SER A 559 -3.83 -3.07 -10.19
CA SER A 559 -3.69 -1.71 -10.70
C SER A 559 -2.24 -1.39 -11.09
N ALA A 560 -1.30 -1.74 -10.23
CA ALA A 560 0.12 -1.52 -10.46
C ALA A 560 0.68 -2.36 -11.62
N LEU A 561 0.27 -3.63 -11.72
CA LEU A 561 0.76 -4.55 -12.75
C LEU A 561 0.14 -4.30 -14.13
N ALA A 562 -1.16 -4.01 -14.19
CA ALA A 562 -1.92 -3.89 -15.45
C ALA A 562 -2.20 -2.43 -15.87
N GLY A 563 -1.78 -1.44 -15.09
CA GLY A 563 -2.03 -0.02 -15.36
C GLY A 563 -3.52 0.35 -15.38
N LYS A 564 -4.33 -0.29 -14.51
CA LYS A 564 -5.79 -0.09 -14.45
C LYS A 564 -6.19 0.54 -13.12
N ASN A 565 -7.02 1.58 -13.12
CA ASN A 565 -7.57 2.14 -11.89
C ASN A 565 -8.97 1.56 -11.63
N PHE A 566 -9.29 1.28 -10.37
CA PHE A 566 -10.57 0.70 -9.97
C PHE A 566 -11.36 1.67 -9.08
N ASP A 567 -12.68 1.64 -9.20
CA ASP A 567 -13.56 2.32 -8.26
C ASP A 567 -13.79 1.40 -7.05
N TYR A 568 -12.94 1.52 -6.03
CA TYR A 568 -13.04 0.72 -4.82
C TYR A 568 -14.40 0.83 -4.12
N SER A 569 -15.10 1.96 -4.26
CA SER A 569 -16.41 2.15 -3.64
C SER A 569 -17.47 1.20 -4.19
N ILE A 570 -17.30 0.78 -5.45
CA ILE A 570 -18.15 -0.18 -6.14
C ILE A 570 -17.56 -1.58 -6.01
N MET A 571 -16.27 -1.73 -6.33
CA MET A 571 -15.61 -3.03 -6.37
C MET A 571 -15.65 -3.75 -5.02
N LEU A 572 -15.60 -3.05 -3.88
CA LEU A 572 -15.62 -3.68 -2.56
C LEU A 572 -17.02 -3.98 -2.02
N ARG A 573 -18.08 -3.42 -2.64
CA ARG A 573 -19.48 -3.65 -2.22
C ARG A 573 -20.09 -4.90 -2.84
N GLU A 574 -19.55 -5.38 -3.97
CA GLU A 574 -20.02 -6.61 -4.58
C GLU A 574 -19.76 -7.82 -3.67
N PRO A 575 -20.77 -8.69 -3.47
CA PRO A 575 -20.62 -9.91 -2.68
C PRO A 575 -19.53 -10.84 -3.26
N PHE A 576 -18.93 -11.68 -2.41
CA PHE A 576 -17.91 -12.63 -2.83
C PHE A 576 -18.54 -13.84 -3.57
N GLU A 577 -19.07 -13.61 -4.77
CA GLU A 577 -19.66 -14.64 -5.63
C GLU A 577 -18.60 -15.32 -6.52
N GLN A 578 -18.86 -16.58 -6.92
CA GLN A 578 -17.98 -17.33 -7.83
C GLN A 578 -17.92 -16.67 -9.21
N GLN A 579 -16.72 -16.29 -9.66
CA GLN A 579 -16.51 -15.77 -11.01
C GLN A 579 -15.93 -16.83 -11.96
N GLY A 580 -16.71 -17.21 -12.98
CA GLY A 580 -16.32 -17.82 -14.26
C GLY A 580 -15.24 -18.91 -14.24
N ILE A 581 -15.63 -20.15 -14.54
CA ILE A 581 -14.78 -21.35 -14.54
C ILE A 581 -13.69 -21.26 -15.62
N LEU A 582 -12.43 -21.50 -15.24
CA LEU A 582 -11.33 -21.78 -16.15
C LEU A 582 -10.70 -23.10 -15.71
N TYR A 583 -10.65 -24.07 -16.62
CA TYR A 583 -9.88 -25.29 -16.45
C TYR A 583 -8.40 -24.93 -16.62
N ILE A 584 -7.57 -25.23 -15.63
CA ILE A 584 -6.11 -25.20 -15.80
C ILE A 584 -5.69 -26.62 -16.20
N ASP A 585 -4.75 -26.73 -17.15
CA ASP A 585 -3.92 -27.92 -17.25
C ASP A 585 -3.24 -28.16 -15.91
N ALA A 586 -3.14 -29.43 -15.48
CA ALA A 586 -2.70 -29.77 -14.12
C ALA A 586 -1.39 -29.03 -13.75
N PRO A 587 -1.38 -28.24 -12.65
CA PRO A 587 -0.18 -27.53 -12.22
C PRO A 587 0.95 -28.52 -11.89
N PRO A 588 2.22 -28.09 -11.92
CA PRO A 588 3.34 -28.98 -11.68
C PRO A 588 3.16 -29.75 -10.35
N PRO A 589 3.33 -31.08 -10.34
CA PRO A 589 3.19 -31.86 -9.11
C PRO A 589 4.19 -31.38 -8.05
N LEU A 590 3.85 -31.59 -6.77
CA LEU A 590 4.75 -31.34 -5.65
C LEU A 590 6.10 -32.04 -5.88
N GLN A 591 7.15 -31.25 -6.12
CA GLN A 591 8.51 -31.76 -6.10
C GLN A 591 9.09 -31.54 -4.70
N HIS A 592 9.31 -32.64 -3.99
CA HIS A 592 9.97 -32.61 -2.69
C HIS A 592 11.47 -32.36 -2.86
N ARG A 593 12.02 -31.47 -2.04
CA ARG A 593 13.48 -31.30 -1.97
C ARG A 593 14.14 -32.61 -1.50
N GLY A 594 14.94 -33.23 -2.36
CA GLY A 594 15.91 -34.25 -1.97
C GLY A 594 15.44 -35.70 -1.97
N ILE A 595 14.46 -36.07 -2.81
CA ILE A 595 14.19 -37.49 -3.10
C ILE A 595 14.72 -37.77 -4.51
N ASP A 596 15.80 -38.54 -4.60
CA ASP A 596 16.27 -39.13 -5.86
C ASP A 596 15.10 -39.91 -6.50
N GLU A 597 14.89 -39.71 -7.80
CA GLU A 597 13.85 -40.36 -8.61
C GLU A 597 14.09 -41.88 -8.73
N ARG A 598 13.93 -42.65 -7.65
CA ARG A 598 13.87 -44.11 -7.66
C ARG A 598 12.98 -44.63 -6.53
N SER A 599 11.71 -44.23 -6.48
CA SER A 599 10.60 -45.07 -5.99
C SER A 599 9.33 -44.24 -5.81
N SER A 600 8.42 -44.33 -6.78
CA SER A 600 6.95 -44.27 -6.58
C SER A 600 6.26 -44.00 -7.92
N ALA A 601 6.34 -44.96 -8.83
CA ALA A 601 5.34 -45.04 -9.90
C ALA A 601 4.08 -45.67 -9.29
N LEU A 602 3.12 -44.84 -8.89
CA LEU A 602 1.72 -45.25 -8.79
C LEU A 602 0.96 -44.60 -9.95
N PRO A 603 0.15 -45.36 -10.70
CA PRO A 603 -0.41 -44.91 -11.96
C PRO A 603 -1.53 -43.86 -11.75
N CYS A 604 -1.51 -42.81 -12.58
CA CYS A 604 -2.63 -41.87 -12.73
C CYS A 604 -3.94 -42.62 -13.03
N PRO A 605 -5.09 -42.16 -12.51
CA PRO A 605 -6.38 -42.65 -12.95
C PRO A 605 -6.68 -42.15 -14.39
N PRO A 606 -7.43 -42.91 -15.20
CA PRO A 606 -7.72 -42.52 -16.58
C PRO A 606 -8.70 -41.34 -16.64
N SER A 607 -8.46 -40.45 -17.59
CA SER A 607 -9.27 -39.27 -17.93
C SER A 607 -10.69 -39.65 -18.39
N PRO A 608 -11.73 -38.87 -18.06
CA PRO A 608 -13.10 -39.15 -18.50
C PRO A 608 -13.38 -38.52 -19.87
N THR A 609 -13.16 -39.26 -20.94
CA THR A 609 -13.65 -38.89 -22.29
C THR A 609 -14.20 -40.11 -23.03
N ALA A 610 -15.43 -40.50 -22.69
CA ALA A 610 -16.36 -41.18 -23.62
C ALA A 610 -17.78 -41.17 -23.03
N PRO A 611 -18.83 -40.85 -23.82
CA PRO A 611 -20.21 -40.99 -23.38
C PRO A 611 -20.64 -42.44 -23.58
N CYS A 612 -21.16 -43.10 -22.55
CA CYS A 612 -21.87 -44.36 -22.71
C CYS A 612 -23.17 -44.37 -21.91
N SER A 613 -24.23 -44.43 -22.70
CA SER A 613 -25.62 -44.72 -22.38
C SER A 613 -25.82 -46.08 -21.70
N ALA A 614 -26.91 -46.15 -20.95
CA ALA A 614 -27.77 -47.31 -20.71
C ALA A 614 -27.34 -48.41 -19.72
N ASN A 615 -28.26 -48.65 -18.79
CA ASN A 615 -28.65 -49.91 -18.17
C ASN A 615 -27.65 -50.63 -17.27
N TRP A 616 -27.85 -50.54 -15.95
CA TRP A 616 -27.62 -51.67 -15.04
C TRP A 616 -28.73 -51.78 -14.00
N LEU A 617 -29.58 -52.80 -14.21
CA LEU A 617 -30.48 -53.43 -13.25
C LEU A 617 -29.86 -54.80 -12.88
N SER A 618 -30.16 -55.28 -11.67
CA SER A 618 -29.81 -56.58 -11.05
C SER A 618 -28.45 -56.61 -10.32
N LYS A 619 -28.40 -56.68 -8.98
CA LYS A 619 -28.75 -57.77 -8.02
C LYS A 619 -27.78 -58.96 -8.05
N ASN A 620 -27.02 -59.11 -6.96
CA ASN A 620 -26.76 -60.32 -6.14
C ASN A 620 -25.41 -60.16 -5.42
N VAL A 621 -25.37 -59.85 -4.12
CA VAL A 621 -25.61 -60.74 -2.95
C VAL A 621 -24.64 -61.93 -2.90
N GLY A 622 -23.54 -61.70 -2.19
CA GLY A 622 -23.08 -62.47 -1.03
C GLY A 622 -23.02 -63.99 -1.11
N HIS A 623 -21.79 -64.52 -1.09
CA HIS A 623 -21.49 -65.85 -0.56
C HIS A 623 -20.60 -65.68 0.67
N GLY A 624 -21.11 -66.08 1.84
CA GLY A 624 -20.36 -66.30 3.07
C GLY A 624 -20.96 -67.52 3.76
N ARG A 625 -20.22 -68.63 3.75
CA ARG A 625 -20.50 -69.85 4.51
C ARG A 625 -19.77 -69.79 5.86
N SER A 626 -20.44 -70.41 6.84
CA SER A 626 -20.04 -70.83 8.20
C SER A 626 -19.60 -69.76 9.17
#